data_AF-A0A5D2SIA4-F1
#
_entry.id   AF-A0A5D2SIA4-F1
#
_cell.length_a   1.000
_cell.length_b   1.000
_cell.length_c   1.000
_cell.angle_alpha   90.00
_cell.angle_beta   90.00
_cell.angle_gamma   90.00
#
_symmetry.space_group_name_H-M   'P 1'
#
loop_
_entity.id
_entity.type
_entity.pdbx_description
1 polymer ?
#
loop_
_entity_poly.entity_id
_entity_poly.type
_entity_poly.pdbx_seq_one_letter_code
_entity_poly.pdbx_strand_id
1 'polypeptide(L)'
;MSSDTCGGGSPAQGSNEKGSSTSSVDKQRDKARVSRTSLILWHAHQNDAAAVRKLLEEDRSLVQARDYDNRTPLHVASLHGWIDVAKCLIDYGADVNAQDRWKNTPLADAEGATKHNMIEFLKSHGGLSYGQNGSHFESKPVPPPLPNKCDWEIDPSELDFSNSNIIGKGSFGEILKASWRGTPVAVKRILPSLSDDRLVIQDFRHEVKLLVKLRHPNIVQFLGAVTDRKPLMLITEYLRGGDLHQHLKEKGALHPSTAINFALDIARNVLLVNSSADHLKVGDFGLSKLIKVQNSHDVYKMTGETGSYRYMAPEVFKHRKYDKKVDVFSFAMILYQMLEGDPPLSNYEPYEAAKYVADGHRPIFRSKSYLPELRDLTSQCWAADMNQRPSFLDILKRLEKIKENVP
;
A
#
# COMPACT_ATOMS: atom_id res chain seq x y z
N MET A 1 63.54 36.94 34.62
CA MET A 1 64.38 36.69 33.44
C MET A 1 63.44 36.65 32.25
N SER A 2 63.03 37.84 31.81
CA SER A 2 63.55 38.50 30.59
C SER A 2 62.96 37.78 29.37
N SER A 3 62.16 38.40 28.50
CA SER A 3 62.19 39.80 28.06
C SER A 3 60.93 40.13 27.25
N ASP A 4 60.38 41.32 27.53
CA ASP A 4 60.03 42.43 26.62
C ASP A 4 59.24 42.12 25.33
N THR A 5 58.00 42.62 25.11
CA THR A 5 57.55 44.03 24.86
C THR A 5 58.38 44.72 23.78
N CYS A 6 57.87 45.33 22.70
CA CYS A 6 56.77 46.30 22.52
C CYS A 6 56.52 46.41 21.00
N GLY A 7 55.29 46.66 20.52
CA GLY A 7 54.68 47.99 20.44
C GLY A 7 54.60 48.40 18.96
N GLY A 8 53.66 49.19 18.44
CA GLY A 8 52.45 49.89 18.87
C GLY A 8 51.62 50.12 17.58
N GLY A 9 50.47 50.77 17.54
CA GLY A 9 49.76 51.57 18.52
C GLY A 9 48.32 51.84 18.04
N SER A 10 47.40 51.90 19.02
CA SER A 10 46.39 52.94 19.33
C SER A 10 45.76 53.83 18.23
N PRO A 11 44.60 54.48 18.51
CA PRO A 11 43.45 54.07 19.33
C PRO A 11 42.06 54.49 18.75
N ALA A 12 41.00 54.06 19.46
CA ALA A 12 39.82 54.85 19.86
C ALA A 12 38.43 54.55 19.22
N GLN A 13 37.44 54.41 20.13
CA GLN A 13 35.98 54.63 20.03
C GLN A 13 35.16 53.60 19.23
N GLY A 14 33.99 53.09 19.65
CA GLY A 14 33.11 53.31 20.79
C GLY A 14 31.75 52.61 20.53
N SER A 15 31.12 52.13 21.60
CA SER A 15 29.66 51.91 21.85
C SER A 15 28.76 51.08 20.92
N ASN A 16 28.29 49.94 21.46
CA ASN A 16 26.90 49.59 21.85
C ASN A 16 25.65 50.04 21.03
N GLU A 17 24.84 49.00 20.74
CA GLU A 17 23.39 48.86 21.00
C GLU A 17 22.28 49.24 19.98
N LYS A 18 21.31 48.30 19.94
CA LYS A 18 19.86 48.36 19.59
C LYS A 18 19.39 48.05 18.15
N GLY A 19 19.00 46.78 17.99
CA GLY A 19 17.65 46.28 17.69
C GLY A 19 16.72 47.02 16.73
N SER A 20 16.14 46.27 15.78
CA SER A 20 14.79 46.57 15.28
C SER A 20 14.04 45.29 14.91
N SER A 21 12.87 45.19 15.54
CA SER A 21 11.76 44.28 15.34
C SER A 21 11.27 44.20 13.90
N THR A 22 11.32 43.00 13.29
CA THR A 22 10.51 42.70 12.11
C THR A 22 9.11 42.31 12.55
N SER A 23 8.17 43.23 12.28
CA SER A 23 6.78 43.15 12.72
C SER A 23 6.03 41.96 12.11
N SER A 24 5.10 41.41 12.89
CA SER A 24 4.12 40.38 12.50
C SER A 24 3.16 40.80 11.38
N VAL A 25 3.24 42.06 10.92
CA VAL A 25 2.40 42.63 9.87
C VAL A 25 2.85 42.18 8.47
N ASP A 26 4.15 41.93 8.26
CA ASP A 26 4.67 41.47 6.96
C ASP A 26 4.27 40.02 6.66
N LYS A 27 4.20 39.16 7.69
CA LYS A 27 3.77 37.76 7.55
C LYS A 27 2.30 37.59 7.16
N GLN A 28 1.48 38.65 7.29
CA GLN A 28 0.07 38.62 6.92
C GLN A 28 -0.20 39.09 5.49
N ARG A 29 0.74 39.81 4.85
CA ARG A 29 0.65 40.20 3.43
C ARG A 29 1.11 39.10 2.46
N ASP A 30 1.90 38.13 2.93
CA ASP A 30 2.37 37.03 2.09
C ASP A 30 1.32 35.96 1.78
N LYS A 31 0.12 36.05 2.38
CA LYS A 31 -1.01 35.13 2.11
C LYS A 31 -1.86 35.47 0.87
N ALA A 32 -1.43 36.41 0.03
CA ALA A 32 -2.09 36.66 -1.26
C ALA A 32 -1.14 37.11 -2.39
N ARG A 33 0.13 36.70 -2.36
CA ARG A 33 0.99 36.77 -3.56
C ARG A 33 0.90 35.44 -4.27
N VAL A 34 0.01 35.35 -5.26
CA VAL A 34 0.11 34.30 -6.29
C VAL A 34 1.56 34.33 -6.78
N SER A 35 2.29 33.22 -6.62
CA SER A 35 3.67 33.13 -7.14
C SER A 35 3.65 33.58 -8.60
N ARG A 36 4.60 34.42 -9.04
CA ARG A 36 4.63 34.90 -10.44
C ARG A 36 4.60 33.75 -11.44
N THR A 37 5.17 32.60 -11.07
CA THR A 37 5.02 31.31 -11.75
C THR A 37 3.56 30.89 -11.89
N SER A 38 2.82 30.83 -10.78
CA SER A 38 1.39 30.51 -10.80
C SER A 38 0.58 31.54 -11.60
N LEU A 39 0.99 32.80 -11.60
CA LEU A 39 0.31 33.87 -12.33
C LEU A 39 0.46 33.72 -13.85
N ILE A 40 1.67 33.50 -14.36
CA ILE A 40 1.88 33.30 -15.81
C ILE A 40 1.20 32.01 -16.29
N LEU A 41 1.23 30.93 -15.51
CA LEU A 41 0.52 29.68 -15.81
C LEU A 41 -1.00 29.89 -15.85
N TRP A 42 -1.53 30.69 -14.93
CA TRP A 42 -2.95 31.03 -14.91
C TRP A 42 -3.38 31.84 -16.15
N HIS A 43 -2.64 32.89 -16.53
CA HIS A 43 -2.95 33.64 -17.75
C HIS A 43 -2.77 32.78 -19.01
N ALA A 44 -1.77 31.88 -19.03
CA ALA A 44 -1.59 30.91 -20.10
C ALA A 44 -2.78 29.95 -20.20
N HIS A 45 -3.40 29.57 -19.09
CA HIS A 45 -4.62 28.76 -19.07
C HIS A 45 -5.86 29.53 -19.57
N GLN A 46 -5.98 30.83 -19.24
CA GLN A 46 -7.13 31.69 -19.59
C GLN A 46 -7.11 32.22 -21.05
N ASN A 47 -6.14 31.83 -21.87
CA ASN A 47 -5.92 32.38 -23.21
C ASN A 47 -5.64 33.91 -23.23
N ASP A 48 -5.00 34.43 -22.19
CA ASP A 48 -4.70 35.86 -22.06
C ASP A 48 -3.27 36.17 -22.53
N ALA A 49 -3.08 36.19 -23.85
CA ALA A 49 -1.77 36.43 -24.47
C ALA A 49 -1.21 37.82 -24.13
N ALA A 50 -2.07 38.82 -23.88
CA ALA A 50 -1.66 40.17 -23.52
C ALA A 50 -1.04 40.22 -22.12
N ALA A 51 -1.67 39.57 -21.13
CA ALA A 51 -1.11 39.49 -19.79
C ALA A 51 0.13 38.60 -19.73
N VAL A 52 0.17 37.48 -20.47
CA VAL A 52 1.39 36.65 -20.60
C VAL A 52 2.53 37.49 -21.16
N ARG A 53 2.31 38.25 -22.23
CA ARG A 53 3.33 39.14 -22.82
C ARG A 53 3.82 40.17 -21.80
N LYS A 54 2.91 40.86 -21.12
CA LYS A 54 3.26 41.86 -20.10
C LYS A 54 4.13 41.26 -18.99
N LEU A 55 3.77 40.07 -18.50
CA LEU A 55 4.55 39.38 -17.46
C LEU A 55 5.95 39.01 -17.95
N LEU A 56 6.09 38.60 -19.21
CA LEU A 56 7.38 38.26 -19.82
C LEU A 56 8.26 39.49 -20.14
N GLU A 57 7.64 40.65 -20.39
CA GLU A 57 8.35 41.92 -20.51
C GLU A 57 8.89 42.40 -19.16
N GLU A 58 8.13 42.19 -18.08
CA GLU A 58 8.57 42.50 -16.70
C GLU A 58 9.63 41.53 -16.20
N ASP A 59 9.47 40.23 -16.46
CA ASP A 59 10.38 39.16 -16.05
C ASP A 59 10.43 38.03 -17.09
N ARG A 60 11.46 38.09 -17.94
CA ARG A 60 11.67 37.12 -19.01
C ARG A 60 11.92 35.70 -18.51
N SER A 61 12.37 35.52 -17.27
CA SER A 61 12.62 34.18 -16.71
C SER A 61 11.34 33.35 -16.54
N LEU A 62 10.17 34.02 -16.49
CA LEU A 62 8.87 33.37 -16.33
C LEU A 62 8.50 32.46 -17.51
N VAL A 63 9.13 32.62 -18.69
CA VAL A 63 8.91 31.74 -19.84
C VAL A 63 9.27 30.28 -19.54
N GLN A 64 10.23 30.07 -18.61
CA GLN A 64 10.68 28.76 -18.14
C GLN A 64 10.09 28.38 -16.77
N ALA A 65 9.08 29.12 -16.30
CA ALA A 65 8.43 28.81 -15.03
C ALA A 65 7.82 27.41 -15.05
N ARG A 66 7.81 26.73 -13.90
CA ARG A 66 7.32 25.36 -13.76
C ARG A 66 6.34 25.23 -12.60
N ASP A 67 5.23 24.55 -12.83
CA ASP A 67 4.29 24.18 -11.76
C ASP A 67 4.81 22.99 -10.93
N TYR A 68 3.99 22.51 -9.99
CA TYR A 68 4.33 21.34 -9.17
C TYR A 68 4.62 20.09 -10.01
N ASP A 69 4.00 19.95 -11.18
CA ASP A 69 4.17 18.83 -12.10
C ASP A 69 5.25 19.09 -13.17
N ASN A 70 6.12 20.09 -12.95
CA ASN A 70 7.14 20.54 -13.89
C ASN A 70 6.61 21.06 -15.23
N ARG A 71 5.31 21.38 -15.35
CA ARG A 71 4.73 21.91 -16.58
C ARG A 71 5.09 23.38 -16.75
N THR A 72 5.47 23.73 -17.98
CA THR A 72 5.75 25.12 -18.38
C THR A 72 4.47 25.82 -18.86
N PRO A 73 4.45 27.16 -18.98
CA PRO A 73 3.35 27.87 -19.62
C PRO A 73 3.04 27.34 -21.03
N LEU A 74 4.04 26.84 -21.74
CA LEU A 74 3.85 26.27 -23.07
C LEU A 74 3.06 24.95 -23.01
N HIS A 75 3.33 24.06 -22.04
CA HIS A 75 2.49 22.86 -21.82
C HIS A 75 1.02 23.24 -21.62
N VAL A 76 0.75 24.23 -20.78
CA VAL A 76 -0.62 24.70 -20.49
C VAL A 76 -1.28 25.25 -21.76
N ALA A 77 -0.61 26.12 -22.51
CA ALA A 77 -1.13 26.66 -23.76
C ALA A 77 -1.38 25.56 -24.80
N SER A 78 -0.46 24.60 -24.91
CA SER A 78 -0.54 23.48 -25.86
C SER A 78 -1.70 22.53 -25.56
N LEU A 79 -1.93 22.21 -24.28
CA LEU A 79 -3.03 21.37 -23.83
C LEU A 79 -4.40 21.96 -24.22
N HIS A 80 -4.56 23.28 -24.10
CA HIS A 80 -5.82 23.96 -24.42
C HIS A 80 -5.96 24.34 -25.90
N GLY A 81 -4.85 24.41 -26.64
CA GLY A 81 -4.84 24.83 -28.04
C GLY A 81 -4.74 26.35 -28.23
N TRP A 82 -4.20 27.08 -27.26
CA TRP A 82 -4.08 28.54 -27.29
C TRP A 82 -2.89 28.99 -28.12
N ILE A 83 -3.12 29.11 -29.43
CA ILE A 83 -2.09 29.42 -30.43
C ILE A 83 -1.41 30.76 -30.15
N ASP A 84 -2.17 31.81 -29.83
CA ASP A 84 -1.60 33.16 -29.62
C ASP A 84 -0.70 33.21 -28.38
N VAL A 85 -1.10 32.51 -27.32
CA VAL A 85 -0.28 32.34 -26.10
C VAL A 85 0.97 31.54 -26.42
N ALA A 86 0.83 30.39 -27.10
CA ALA A 86 1.98 29.55 -27.46
C ALA A 86 2.98 30.29 -28.36
N LYS A 87 2.49 31.07 -29.33
CA LYS A 87 3.31 31.94 -30.17
C LYS A 87 4.07 32.97 -29.33
N CYS A 88 3.37 33.67 -28.43
CA CYS A 88 4.01 34.61 -27.51
C CYS A 88 5.10 33.93 -26.65
N LEU A 89 4.86 32.72 -26.15
CA LEU A 89 5.83 32.00 -25.33
C LEU A 89 7.07 31.58 -26.14
N ILE A 90 6.87 31.06 -27.35
CA ILE A 90 7.98 30.67 -28.24
C ILE A 90 8.80 31.90 -28.67
N ASP A 91 8.16 33.03 -28.99
CA ASP A 91 8.84 34.29 -29.34
C ASP A 91 9.78 34.77 -28.20
N TYR A 92 9.44 34.46 -26.95
CA TYR A 92 10.24 34.81 -25.77
C TYR A 92 11.28 33.74 -25.38
N GLY A 93 11.35 32.63 -26.13
CA GLY A 93 12.35 31.57 -25.95
C GLY A 93 11.89 30.40 -25.09
N ALA A 94 10.58 30.09 -25.07
CA ALA A 94 10.09 28.85 -24.46
C ALA A 94 10.74 27.63 -25.11
N ASP A 95 11.14 26.67 -24.29
CA ASP A 95 11.64 25.38 -24.79
C ASP A 95 10.45 24.55 -25.29
N VAL A 96 10.37 24.38 -26.61
CA VAL A 96 9.30 23.63 -27.29
C VAL A 96 9.30 22.13 -26.94
N ASN A 97 10.42 21.63 -26.42
CA ASN A 97 10.63 20.23 -26.04
C ASN A 97 10.84 20.06 -24.53
N ALA A 98 10.47 21.06 -23.73
CA ALA A 98 10.50 20.95 -22.27
C ALA A 98 9.71 19.72 -21.81
N GLN A 99 10.20 19.04 -20.77
CA GLN A 99 9.57 17.84 -20.24
C GLN A 99 8.92 18.08 -18.89
N ASP A 100 7.66 17.66 -18.75
CA ASP A 100 6.96 17.63 -17.47
C ASP A 100 7.42 16.45 -16.58
N ARG A 101 6.78 16.28 -15.41
CA ARG A 101 7.04 15.18 -14.48
C ARG A 101 6.86 13.78 -15.09
N TRP A 102 6.02 13.65 -16.12
CA TRP A 102 5.73 12.40 -16.82
C TRP A 102 6.52 12.25 -18.13
N LYS A 103 7.47 13.16 -18.38
CA LYS A 103 8.29 13.24 -19.60
C LYS A 103 7.51 13.59 -20.86
N ASN A 104 6.30 14.16 -20.73
CA ASN A 104 5.57 14.68 -21.88
C ASN A 104 6.18 16.01 -22.31
N THR A 105 6.12 16.28 -23.62
CA THR A 105 6.41 17.58 -24.21
C THR A 105 5.11 18.37 -24.43
N PRO A 106 5.18 19.69 -24.67
CA PRO A 106 4.01 20.46 -25.10
C PRO A 106 3.32 19.86 -26.34
N LEU A 107 4.09 19.27 -27.26
CA LEU A 107 3.50 18.57 -28.42
C LEU A 107 2.74 17.31 -27.99
N ALA A 108 3.27 16.51 -27.06
CA ALA A 108 2.57 15.34 -26.54
C ALA A 108 1.26 15.73 -25.84
N ASP A 109 1.22 16.84 -25.10
CA ASP A 109 -0.01 17.37 -24.50
C ASP A 109 -1.04 17.81 -25.55
N ALA A 110 -0.59 18.48 -26.62
CA ALA A 110 -1.46 18.87 -27.73
C ALA A 110 -2.01 17.65 -28.50
N GLU A 111 -1.20 16.60 -28.69
CA GLU A 111 -1.59 15.34 -29.31
C GLU A 111 -2.62 14.59 -28.44
N GLY A 112 -2.36 14.45 -27.14
CA GLY A 112 -3.28 13.83 -26.19
C GLY A 112 -4.62 14.58 -26.05
N ALA A 113 -4.61 15.91 -26.16
CA ALA A 113 -5.82 16.72 -26.16
C ALA A 113 -6.44 16.95 -27.56
N THR A 114 -5.94 16.29 -28.61
CA THR A 114 -6.43 16.36 -29.99
C THR A 114 -6.50 17.77 -30.59
N LYS A 115 -5.54 18.63 -30.23
CA LYS A 115 -5.47 20.04 -30.67
C LYS A 115 -4.76 20.19 -32.02
N HIS A 116 -5.42 19.79 -33.11
CA HIS A 116 -4.88 19.75 -34.47
C HIS A 116 -4.04 20.98 -34.88
N ASN A 117 -4.59 22.19 -34.76
CA ASN A 117 -3.87 23.42 -35.14
C ASN A 117 -2.61 23.66 -34.28
N MET A 118 -2.66 23.27 -33.00
CA MET A 118 -1.51 23.38 -32.09
C MET A 118 -0.46 22.33 -32.39
N ILE A 119 -0.87 21.12 -32.75
CA ILE A 119 0.04 20.04 -33.17
C ILE A 119 0.84 20.49 -34.40
N GLU A 120 0.17 21.02 -35.41
CA GLU A 120 0.83 21.56 -36.61
C GLU A 120 1.78 22.72 -36.27
N PHE A 121 1.31 23.65 -35.43
CA PHE A 121 2.09 24.80 -34.98
C PHE A 121 3.36 24.40 -34.20
N LEU A 122 3.27 23.47 -33.26
CA LEU A 122 4.44 23.01 -32.50
C LEU A 122 5.40 22.21 -33.38
N LYS A 123 4.89 21.38 -34.30
CA LYS A 123 5.72 20.66 -35.28
C LYS A 123 6.50 21.63 -36.18
N SER A 124 5.88 22.73 -36.62
CA SER A 124 6.58 23.75 -37.43
C SER A 124 7.70 24.47 -36.67
N HIS A 125 7.68 24.44 -35.33
CA HIS A 125 8.71 25.03 -34.47
C HIS A 125 9.69 23.99 -33.90
N GLY A 126 9.75 22.78 -34.46
CA GLY A 126 10.67 21.73 -34.03
C GLY A 126 10.23 20.99 -32.75
N GLY A 127 8.94 21.05 -32.42
CA GLY A 127 8.32 20.25 -31.37
C GLY A 127 8.38 18.76 -31.73
N LEU A 128 8.79 17.96 -30.76
CA LEU A 128 8.96 16.52 -30.91
C LEU A 128 8.05 15.78 -29.92
N SER A 129 7.47 14.69 -30.41
CA SER A 129 6.55 13.86 -29.62
C SER A 129 7.34 12.79 -28.89
N TYR A 130 7.42 12.91 -27.56
CA TYR A 130 7.91 11.86 -26.68
C TYR A 130 7.21 11.96 -25.32
N GLY A 131 7.01 10.80 -24.70
CA GLY A 131 6.19 10.60 -23.50
C GLY A 131 5.26 9.40 -23.71
N GLN A 132 5.54 8.29 -23.04
CA GLN A 132 4.75 7.05 -23.19
C GLN A 132 3.73 6.83 -22.05
N ASN A 133 3.71 7.72 -21.05
CA ASN A 133 3.07 7.47 -19.75
C ASN A 133 2.23 8.66 -19.22
N GLY A 134 1.88 9.63 -20.06
CA GLY A 134 1.15 10.83 -19.65
C GLY A 134 -0.34 10.60 -19.34
N SER A 135 -0.90 11.46 -18.48
CA SER A 135 -2.31 11.50 -18.05
C SER A 135 -3.33 11.75 -19.17
N HIS A 136 -2.88 12.02 -20.40
CA HIS A 136 -3.69 12.36 -21.56
C HIS A 136 -3.78 11.27 -22.62
N PHE A 137 -3.08 10.12 -22.47
CA PHE A 137 -3.55 8.92 -23.13
C PHE A 137 -4.90 8.58 -22.51
N GLU A 138 -5.95 8.63 -23.33
CA GLU A 138 -7.32 8.33 -22.91
C GLU A 138 -7.31 7.21 -21.88
N SER A 139 -7.83 7.51 -20.69
CA SER A 139 -8.18 6.46 -19.75
C SER A 139 -9.02 5.49 -20.56
N LYS A 140 -8.54 4.25 -20.78
CA LYS A 140 -9.33 3.22 -21.47
C LYS A 140 -10.76 3.36 -20.96
N PRO A 141 -11.75 3.66 -21.82
CA PRO A 141 -13.09 3.98 -21.37
C PRO A 141 -13.52 2.87 -20.45
N VAL A 142 -13.69 3.23 -19.18
CA VAL A 142 -14.01 2.29 -18.14
C VAL A 142 -15.42 1.82 -18.44
N PRO A 143 -15.64 0.54 -18.79
CA PRO A 143 -16.97 0.07 -19.14
C PRO A 143 -17.94 0.37 -17.99
N PRO A 144 -19.16 0.83 -18.29
CA PRO A 144 -20.19 0.95 -17.26
C PRO A 144 -20.38 -0.41 -16.59
N PRO A 145 -20.78 -0.45 -15.30
CA PRO A 145 -21.08 -1.70 -14.61
C PRO A 145 -21.99 -2.60 -15.46
N LEU A 146 -21.71 -3.91 -15.48
CA LEU A 146 -22.42 -4.86 -16.32
C LEU A 146 -23.93 -4.82 -16.02
N PRO A 147 -24.80 -4.52 -16.99
CA PRO A 147 -26.25 -4.46 -16.78
C PRO A 147 -26.77 -5.81 -16.25
N ASN A 148 -27.58 -5.80 -15.19
CA ASN A 148 -28.17 -6.99 -14.55
C ASN A 148 -27.21 -7.97 -13.86
N LYS A 149 -25.99 -7.55 -13.53
CA LYS A 149 -25.06 -8.33 -12.69
C LYS A 149 -24.80 -7.65 -11.36
N CYS A 150 -24.25 -8.41 -10.42
CA CYS A 150 -23.79 -7.84 -9.17
C CYS A 150 -22.68 -6.82 -9.43
N ASP A 151 -22.71 -5.68 -8.74
CA ASP A 151 -21.74 -4.58 -8.89
C ASP A 151 -20.27 -4.98 -8.67
N TRP A 152 -20.03 -6.17 -8.09
CA TRP A 152 -18.71 -6.72 -7.81
C TRP A 152 -18.22 -7.72 -8.88
N GLU A 153 -19.05 -8.14 -9.83
CA GLU A 153 -18.60 -9.03 -10.91
C GLU A 153 -17.82 -8.20 -11.95
N ILE A 154 -16.57 -8.61 -12.21
CA ILE A 154 -15.64 -7.91 -13.10
C ILE A 154 -15.62 -8.63 -14.45
N ASP A 155 -15.65 -7.89 -15.56
CA ASP A 155 -15.32 -8.47 -16.86
C ASP A 155 -13.80 -8.73 -16.93
N PRO A 156 -13.35 -9.96 -17.24
CA PRO A 156 -11.92 -10.28 -17.33
C PRO A 156 -11.11 -9.36 -18.24
N SER A 157 -11.75 -8.78 -19.27
CA SER A 157 -11.10 -7.84 -20.20
C SER A 157 -10.72 -6.51 -19.56
N GLU A 158 -11.29 -6.16 -18.41
CA GLU A 158 -10.93 -4.96 -17.65
C GLU A 158 -9.63 -5.13 -16.84
N LEU A 159 -9.16 -6.37 -16.68
CA LEU A 159 -7.92 -6.68 -15.97
C LEU A 159 -6.76 -6.64 -16.96
N ASP A 160 -5.79 -5.78 -16.65
CA ASP A 160 -4.55 -5.65 -17.40
C ASP A 160 -3.43 -6.45 -16.71
N PHE A 161 -2.97 -7.49 -17.40
CA PHE A 161 -1.91 -8.39 -16.98
C PHE A 161 -0.56 -8.13 -17.69
N SER A 162 -0.44 -7.07 -18.50
CA SER A 162 0.76 -6.78 -19.31
C SER A 162 2.05 -6.68 -18.47
N ASN A 163 1.96 -6.08 -17.29
CA ASN A 163 3.05 -5.95 -16.31
C ASN A 163 2.83 -6.84 -15.08
N SER A 164 2.15 -7.98 -15.25
CA SER A 164 1.83 -8.88 -14.14
C SER A 164 3.01 -9.75 -13.73
N ASN A 165 3.06 -10.06 -12.43
CA ASN A 165 4.00 -11.03 -11.87
C ASN A 165 3.31 -11.87 -10.80
N ILE A 166 3.73 -13.12 -10.65
CA ILE A 166 3.25 -14.00 -9.58
C ILE A 166 3.86 -13.50 -8.27
N ILE A 167 3.01 -13.18 -7.31
CA ILE A 167 3.41 -12.72 -5.96
C ILE A 167 3.17 -13.79 -4.89
N GLY A 168 2.40 -14.84 -5.21
CA GLY A 168 2.20 -15.97 -4.32
C GLY A 168 1.68 -17.18 -5.10
N LYS A 169 1.98 -18.39 -4.61
CA LYS A 169 1.46 -19.63 -5.17
C LYS A 169 1.01 -20.55 -4.04
N GLY A 170 -0.25 -20.96 -4.09
CA GLY A 170 -0.83 -21.92 -3.15
C GLY A 170 -1.20 -23.23 -3.84
N SER A 171 -1.77 -24.16 -3.07
CA SER A 171 -2.24 -25.47 -3.55
C SER A 171 -3.36 -25.36 -4.59
N PHE A 172 -4.24 -24.37 -4.44
CA PHE A 172 -5.46 -24.24 -5.25
C PHE A 172 -5.39 -23.17 -6.34
N GLY A 173 -4.40 -22.29 -6.25
CA GLY A 173 -4.39 -21.06 -7.02
C GLY A 173 -3.07 -20.34 -6.91
N GLU A 174 -2.91 -19.35 -7.77
CA GLU A 174 -1.79 -18.43 -7.73
C GLU A 174 -2.31 -17.00 -7.53
N ILE A 175 -1.50 -16.17 -6.88
CA ILE A 175 -1.78 -14.78 -6.65
C ILE A 175 -0.88 -13.99 -7.58
N LEU A 176 -1.50 -13.23 -8.49
CA LEU A 176 -0.81 -12.34 -9.42
C LEU A 176 -1.03 -10.89 -9.01
N LYS A 177 0.00 -10.07 -9.22
CA LYS A 177 -0.19 -8.62 -9.25
C LYS A 177 -0.68 -8.24 -10.66
N ALA A 178 -1.73 -7.44 -10.75
CA ALA A 178 -2.27 -6.93 -12.01
C ALA A 178 -2.76 -5.47 -11.85
N SER A 179 -3.31 -4.89 -12.91
CA SER A 179 -3.96 -3.59 -12.88
C SER A 179 -5.44 -3.72 -13.25
N TRP A 180 -6.33 -3.09 -12.48
CA TRP A 180 -7.74 -2.98 -12.80
C TRP A 180 -8.10 -1.50 -12.90
N ARG A 181 -8.47 -1.03 -14.10
CA ARG A 181 -8.78 0.39 -14.37
C ARG A 181 -7.67 1.35 -13.87
N GLY A 182 -6.40 0.94 -14.02
CA GLY A 182 -5.22 1.69 -13.55
C GLY A 182 -4.85 1.49 -12.07
N THR A 183 -5.69 0.81 -11.29
CA THR A 183 -5.42 0.53 -9.88
C THR A 183 -4.66 -0.79 -9.73
N PRO A 184 -3.50 -0.82 -9.05
CA PRO A 184 -2.81 -2.07 -8.74
C PRO A 184 -3.67 -2.98 -7.85
N VAL A 185 -3.87 -4.22 -8.28
CA VAL A 185 -4.70 -5.22 -7.58
C VAL A 185 -3.96 -6.54 -7.41
N ALA A 186 -4.35 -7.30 -6.40
CA ALA A 186 -3.98 -8.70 -6.25
C ALA A 186 -5.11 -9.58 -6.82
N VAL A 187 -4.74 -10.51 -7.70
CA VAL A 187 -5.66 -11.41 -8.39
C VAL A 187 -5.34 -12.84 -7.98
N LYS A 188 -6.21 -13.44 -7.17
CA LYS A 188 -6.12 -14.87 -6.83
C LYS A 188 -6.85 -15.67 -7.89
N ARG A 189 -6.10 -16.39 -8.71
CA ARG A 189 -6.57 -17.18 -9.86
C ARG A 189 -6.54 -18.67 -9.52
N ILE A 190 -7.62 -19.39 -9.77
CA ILE A 190 -7.64 -20.86 -9.63
C ILE A 190 -6.76 -21.49 -10.72
N LEU A 191 -5.93 -22.48 -10.34
CA LEU A 191 -5.06 -23.16 -11.30
C LEU A 191 -5.88 -23.87 -12.40
N PRO A 192 -5.39 -23.89 -13.66
CA PRO A 192 -6.10 -24.56 -14.75
C PRO A 192 -6.43 -26.04 -14.44
N SER A 193 -5.51 -26.75 -13.78
CA SER A 193 -5.67 -28.15 -13.37
C SER A 193 -6.81 -28.40 -12.37
N LEU A 194 -7.23 -27.37 -11.64
CA LEU A 194 -8.28 -27.43 -10.63
C LEU A 194 -9.55 -26.67 -11.06
N SER A 195 -9.56 -26.10 -12.26
CA SER A 195 -10.62 -25.21 -12.73
C SER A 195 -11.96 -25.91 -13.01
N ASP A 196 -11.97 -27.25 -13.05
CA ASP A 196 -13.15 -28.10 -13.23
C ASP A 196 -13.55 -28.87 -11.96
N ASP A 197 -12.77 -28.75 -10.88
CA ASP A 197 -13.08 -29.41 -9.61
C ASP A 197 -14.25 -28.69 -8.92
N ARG A 198 -15.37 -29.40 -8.76
CA ARG A 198 -16.60 -28.84 -8.18
C ARG A 198 -16.41 -28.33 -6.75
N LEU A 199 -15.59 -29.01 -5.94
CA LEU A 199 -15.34 -28.62 -4.55
C LEU A 199 -14.52 -27.32 -4.51
N VAL A 200 -13.48 -27.22 -5.35
CA VAL A 200 -12.65 -26.01 -5.47
C VAL A 200 -13.48 -24.81 -5.94
N ILE A 201 -14.34 -25.00 -6.95
CA ILE A 201 -15.24 -23.96 -7.44
C ILE A 201 -16.26 -23.55 -6.35
N GLN A 202 -16.78 -24.51 -5.59
CA GLN A 202 -17.73 -24.23 -4.51
C GLN A 202 -17.08 -23.45 -3.36
N ASP A 203 -15.85 -23.82 -2.97
CA ASP A 203 -15.08 -23.13 -1.93
C ASP A 203 -14.73 -21.71 -2.39
N PHE A 204 -14.32 -21.52 -3.65
CA PHE A 204 -14.08 -20.20 -4.24
C PHE A 204 -15.34 -19.31 -4.22
N ARG A 205 -16.49 -19.85 -4.63
CA ARG A 205 -17.77 -19.09 -4.59
C ARG A 205 -18.20 -18.75 -3.17
N HIS A 206 -17.88 -19.58 -2.18
CA HIS A 206 -18.09 -19.25 -0.78
C HIS A 206 -17.18 -18.11 -0.32
N GLU A 207 -15.90 -18.15 -0.68
CA GLU A 207 -14.93 -17.08 -0.38
C GLU A 207 -15.41 -15.73 -0.91
N VAL A 208 -15.85 -15.67 -2.18
CA VAL A 208 -16.45 -14.47 -2.78
C VAL A 208 -17.67 -13.99 -1.98
N LYS A 209 -18.61 -14.88 -1.66
CA LYS A 209 -19.82 -14.51 -0.90
C LYS A 209 -19.53 -13.97 0.50
N LEU A 210 -18.44 -14.42 1.13
CA LEU A 210 -17.99 -13.89 2.41
C LEU A 210 -17.39 -12.50 2.25
N LEU A 211 -16.46 -12.35 1.32
CA LEU A 211 -15.75 -11.11 1.06
C LEU A 211 -16.67 -9.97 0.60
N VAL A 212 -17.75 -10.28 -0.12
CA VAL A 212 -18.80 -9.30 -0.47
C VAL A 212 -19.44 -8.68 0.79
N LYS A 213 -19.57 -9.44 1.88
CA LYS A 213 -20.19 -8.98 3.14
C LYS A 213 -19.21 -8.34 4.10
N LEU A 214 -17.90 -8.56 3.92
CA LEU A 214 -16.85 -8.10 4.81
C LEU A 214 -16.23 -6.82 4.26
N ARG A 215 -16.65 -5.68 4.83
CA ARG A 215 -15.99 -4.38 4.59
C ARG A 215 -15.49 -3.85 5.92
N HIS A 216 -14.18 -3.87 6.08
CA HIS A 216 -13.52 -3.37 7.28
C HIS A 216 -12.16 -2.78 6.90
N PRO A 217 -11.70 -1.69 7.52
CA PRO A 217 -10.35 -1.14 7.28
C PRO A 217 -9.17 -2.13 7.47
N ASN A 218 -9.42 -3.33 8.02
CA ASN A 218 -8.41 -4.34 8.43
C ASN A 218 -8.68 -5.72 7.83
N ILE A 219 -9.61 -5.75 6.90
CA ILE A 219 -9.76 -6.88 6.01
C ILE A 219 -9.26 -6.38 4.67
N VAL A 220 -8.47 -7.21 3.99
CA VAL A 220 -8.05 -6.91 2.62
C VAL A 220 -9.30 -6.55 1.80
N GLN A 221 -9.30 -5.34 1.24
CA GLN A 221 -10.45 -4.79 0.54
C GLN A 221 -10.77 -5.65 -0.68
N PHE A 222 -11.95 -6.28 -0.63
CA PHE A 222 -12.55 -6.93 -1.78
C PHE A 222 -12.97 -5.87 -2.81
N LEU A 223 -12.52 -6.06 -4.05
CA LEU A 223 -12.82 -5.16 -5.16
C LEU A 223 -13.79 -5.80 -6.14
N GLY A 224 -13.64 -7.09 -6.38
CA GLY A 224 -14.56 -7.84 -7.22
C GLY A 224 -14.11 -9.28 -7.46
N ALA A 225 -14.85 -9.98 -8.31
CA ALA A 225 -14.53 -11.35 -8.71
C ALA A 225 -14.92 -11.59 -10.17
N VAL A 226 -14.27 -12.57 -10.79
CA VAL A 226 -14.70 -13.21 -12.02
C VAL A 226 -15.23 -14.58 -11.66
N THR A 227 -16.55 -14.76 -11.77
CA THR A 227 -17.24 -16.00 -11.40
C THR A 227 -17.95 -16.67 -12.57
N ASP A 228 -18.23 -15.92 -13.64
CA ASP A 228 -18.97 -16.40 -14.82
C ASP A 228 -18.07 -16.93 -15.94
N ARG A 229 -16.80 -16.51 -15.99
CA ARG A 229 -15.84 -16.91 -17.03
C ARG A 229 -14.60 -17.52 -16.40
N LYS A 230 -14.01 -18.51 -17.09
CA LYS A 230 -12.70 -19.04 -16.72
C LYS A 230 -11.58 -18.12 -17.25
N PRO A 231 -10.45 -18.01 -16.53
CA PRO A 231 -10.20 -18.58 -15.21
C PRO A 231 -10.98 -17.82 -14.12
N LEU A 232 -11.43 -18.54 -13.08
CA LEU A 232 -12.09 -17.90 -11.93
C LEU A 232 -11.05 -17.10 -11.13
N MET A 233 -11.39 -15.85 -10.82
CA MET A 233 -10.46 -14.89 -10.22
C MET A 233 -11.12 -14.10 -9.09
N LEU A 234 -10.44 -13.98 -7.96
CA LEU A 234 -10.81 -13.09 -6.85
C LEU A 234 -9.89 -11.88 -6.86
N ILE A 235 -10.45 -10.67 -6.85
CA ILE A 235 -9.71 -9.42 -7.00
C ILE A 235 -9.81 -8.62 -5.70
N THR A 236 -8.66 -8.30 -5.14
CA THR A 236 -8.52 -7.48 -3.93
C THR A 236 -7.51 -6.36 -4.12
N GLU A 237 -7.45 -5.44 -3.16
CA GLU A 237 -6.35 -4.47 -3.13
C GLU A 237 -4.98 -5.17 -3.12
N TYR A 238 -3.99 -4.54 -3.75
CA TYR A 238 -2.60 -4.99 -3.69
C TYR A 238 -1.88 -4.38 -2.48
N LEU A 239 -1.46 -5.21 -1.54
CA LEU A 239 -0.67 -4.80 -0.38
C LEU A 239 0.81 -4.70 -0.77
N ARG A 240 1.31 -3.47 -0.97
CA ARG A 240 2.69 -3.21 -1.39
C ARG A 240 3.77 -3.65 -0.38
N GLY A 241 3.39 -3.83 0.88
CA GLY A 241 4.30 -4.17 1.98
C GLY A 241 4.74 -5.63 2.02
N GLY A 242 4.22 -6.49 1.13
CA GLY A 242 4.45 -7.93 1.17
C GLY A 242 3.73 -8.59 2.35
N ASP A 243 4.00 -9.88 2.55
CA ASP A 243 3.49 -10.63 3.69
C ASP A 243 4.45 -10.58 4.90
N LEU A 244 3.91 -10.94 6.08
CA LEU A 244 4.65 -10.94 7.34
C LEU A 244 5.87 -11.87 7.30
N HIS A 245 5.78 -13.02 6.62
CA HIS A 245 6.88 -13.97 6.57
C HIS A 245 8.06 -13.41 5.77
N GLN A 246 7.80 -12.80 4.61
CA GLN A 246 8.83 -12.11 3.83
C GLN A 246 9.45 -10.95 4.64
N HIS A 247 8.62 -10.16 5.31
CA HIS A 247 9.11 -9.06 6.15
C HIS A 247 10.07 -9.52 7.24
N LEU A 248 9.71 -10.57 7.98
CA LEU A 248 10.54 -11.13 9.05
C LEU A 248 11.83 -11.77 8.50
N LYS A 249 11.76 -12.40 7.32
CA LYS A 249 12.94 -12.97 6.66
C LYS A 249 13.95 -11.88 6.23
N GLU A 250 13.46 -10.75 5.76
CA GLU A 250 14.30 -9.64 5.29
C GLU A 250 14.82 -8.75 6.42
N LYS A 251 13.97 -8.47 7.43
CA LYS A 251 14.27 -7.49 8.48
C LYS A 251 14.54 -8.09 9.86
N GLY A 252 14.31 -9.39 10.02
CA GLY A 252 14.42 -10.09 11.31
C GLY A 252 13.25 -9.84 12.24
N ALA A 253 13.49 -10.05 13.54
CA ALA A 253 12.51 -9.88 14.60
C ALA A 253 11.96 -8.45 14.67
N LEU A 254 10.66 -8.31 14.98
CA LEU A 254 10.03 -7.02 15.19
C LEU A 254 10.38 -6.46 16.57
N HIS A 255 10.44 -5.13 16.67
CA HIS A 255 10.45 -4.45 17.96
C HIS A 255 9.20 -4.83 18.77
N PRO A 256 9.29 -5.05 20.10
CA PRO A 256 8.15 -5.46 20.93
C PRO A 256 6.90 -4.57 20.76
N SER A 257 7.06 -3.25 20.70
CA SER A 257 5.94 -2.33 20.49
C SER A 257 5.23 -2.58 19.14
N THR A 258 6.00 -2.84 18.07
CA THR A 258 5.46 -3.17 16.75
C THR A 258 4.77 -4.52 16.74
N ALA A 259 5.39 -5.54 17.36
CA ALA A 259 4.81 -6.87 17.50
C ALA A 259 3.48 -6.84 18.28
N ILE A 260 3.40 -6.04 19.35
CA ILE A 260 2.16 -5.87 20.14
C ILE A 260 1.08 -5.18 19.31
N ASN A 261 1.42 -4.15 18.53
CA ASN A 261 0.46 -3.54 17.62
C ASN A 261 -0.06 -4.55 16.60
N PHE A 262 0.82 -5.29 15.92
CA PHE A 262 0.39 -6.34 14.99
C PHE A 262 -0.40 -7.46 15.68
N ALA A 263 -0.11 -7.78 16.94
CA ALA A 263 -0.85 -8.76 17.71
C ALA A 263 -2.27 -8.29 18.06
N LEU A 264 -2.42 -7.02 18.49
CA LEU A 264 -3.72 -6.39 18.73
C LEU A 264 -4.57 -6.42 17.47
N ASP A 265 -3.93 -6.10 16.37
CA ASP A 265 -4.51 -6.06 15.06
C ASP A 265 -5.00 -7.45 14.59
N ILE A 266 -4.16 -8.50 14.69
CA ILE A 266 -4.58 -9.88 14.39
C ILE A 266 -5.75 -10.31 15.28
N ALA A 267 -5.65 -10.04 16.59
CA ALA A 267 -6.69 -10.42 17.54
C ALA A 267 -8.02 -9.70 17.26
N ARG A 268 -7.97 -8.41 16.90
CA ARG A 268 -9.12 -7.64 16.41
C ARG A 268 -9.67 -8.27 15.14
N ASN A 269 -8.85 -8.65 14.17
CA ASN A 269 -9.32 -9.28 12.93
C ASN A 269 -10.05 -10.61 13.12
N VAL A 270 -9.56 -11.47 14.02
CA VAL A 270 -10.29 -12.71 14.35
C VAL A 270 -11.63 -12.39 15.02
N LEU A 271 -11.66 -11.32 15.82
CA LEU A 271 -12.89 -10.79 16.36
C LEU A 271 -13.74 -10.05 15.32
N LEU A 272 -13.19 -9.48 14.24
CA LEU A 272 -13.87 -8.78 13.14
C LEU A 272 -14.69 -9.71 12.26
N VAL A 273 -14.20 -10.92 12.07
CA VAL A 273 -15.02 -12.03 11.57
C VAL A 273 -16.23 -12.29 12.50
N ASN A 274 -16.24 -11.73 13.71
CA ASN A 274 -17.33 -11.76 14.70
C ASN A 274 -17.88 -10.38 15.17
N SER A 275 -17.31 -9.20 14.83
CA SER A 275 -17.72 -7.78 15.08
C SER A 275 -16.53 -6.77 15.03
N SER A 276 -16.80 -5.55 14.53
CA SER A 276 -15.96 -4.40 14.06
C SER A 276 -14.81 -3.77 14.94
N ALA A 277 -13.81 -3.13 14.27
CA ALA A 277 -12.58 -2.34 14.61
C ALA A 277 -11.28 -3.06 15.13
N ASP A 278 -9.99 -2.65 14.95
CA ASP A 278 -9.19 -1.81 14.01
C ASP A 278 -7.66 -2.21 14.00
N HIS A 279 -6.94 -2.06 12.86
CA HIS A 279 -5.52 -2.35 12.44
C HIS A 279 -5.07 -3.82 12.09
N LEU A 280 -4.00 -3.99 11.26
CA LEU A 280 -3.52 -5.10 10.34
C LEU A 280 -4.55 -5.61 9.31
N LYS A 281 -4.19 -5.76 8.03
CA LYS A 281 -5.09 -6.37 7.04
C LYS A 281 -4.91 -7.88 6.95
N VAL A 282 -5.92 -8.66 7.35
CA VAL A 282 -5.92 -10.12 7.06
C VAL A 282 -6.29 -10.33 5.60
N GLY A 283 -5.37 -10.96 4.87
CA GLY A 283 -5.58 -11.51 3.54
C GLY A 283 -5.57 -13.04 3.59
N ASP A 284 -6.28 -13.67 2.67
CA ASP A 284 -6.49 -15.12 2.50
C ASP A 284 -7.58 -15.74 3.41
N PHE A 285 -8.84 -15.56 2.98
CA PHE A 285 -10.01 -16.26 3.54
C PHE A 285 -10.20 -17.65 2.91
N GLY A 286 -9.21 -18.16 2.17
CA GLY A 286 -9.25 -19.49 1.53
C GLY A 286 -9.43 -20.65 2.51
N LEU A 287 -9.40 -20.38 3.82
CA LEU A 287 -9.66 -21.33 4.91
C LEU A 287 -10.91 -21.00 5.73
N SER A 288 -11.63 -19.92 5.43
CA SER A 288 -12.79 -19.44 6.21
C SER A 288 -14.04 -20.27 5.93
N LYS A 289 -14.02 -21.55 6.29
CA LYS A 289 -15.23 -22.37 6.36
C LYS A 289 -15.98 -21.97 7.63
N LEU A 290 -17.04 -21.16 7.47
CA LEU A 290 -18.04 -20.96 8.52
C LEU A 290 -18.49 -22.34 9.01
N ILE A 291 -18.23 -22.61 10.28
CA ILE A 291 -18.53 -23.88 10.92
C ILE A 291 -20.06 -24.08 10.90
N LYS A 292 -20.57 -24.80 9.90
CA LYS A 292 -21.86 -25.50 10.00
C LYS A 292 -21.54 -26.95 10.33
N VAL A 293 -21.37 -27.26 11.61
CA VAL A 293 -21.33 -28.66 12.07
C VAL A 293 -22.71 -29.25 11.79
N GLN A 294 -22.84 -30.00 10.70
CA GLN A 294 -24.03 -30.84 10.52
C GLN A 294 -23.68 -32.32 10.35
N ASN A 295 -22.50 -32.72 9.86
CA ASN A 295 -22.18 -34.15 9.70
C ASN A 295 -20.77 -34.51 10.16
N SER A 296 -20.68 -35.60 10.92
CA SER A 296 -19.48 -36.17 11.56
C SER A 296 -18.52 -36.90 10.61
N HIS A 297 -18.71 -36.79 9.28
CA HIS A 297 -17.92 -37.53 8.28
C HIS A 297 -17.22 -36.66 7.24
N ASP A 298 -17.31 -35.33 7.33
CA ASP A 298 -16.50 -34.46 6.47
C ASP A 298 -15.06 -34.44 7.01
N VAL A 299 -14.24 -35.35 6.50
CA VAL A 299 -12.81 -35.37 6.69
C VAL A 299 -12.27 -34.04 6.16
N TYR A 300 -12.00 -33.12 7.08
CA TYR A 300 -11.32 -31.85 6.86
C TYR A 300 -9.96 -32.13 6.20
N LYS A 301 -9.91 -32.13 4.86
CA LYS A 301 -8.66 -32.04 4.11
C LYS A 301 -8.23 -30.58 4.13
N MET A 302 -7.65 -30.15 5.26
CA MET A 302 -6.86 -28.92 5.29
C MET A 302 -5.70 -29.13 4.32
N THR A 303 -5.52 -28.24 3.35
CA THR A 303 -4.40 -28.30 2.41
C THR A 303 -3.10 -27.98 3.12
N GLY A 304 -2.53 -29.01 3.74
CA GLY A 304 -1.23 -29.01 4.37
C GLY A 304 -0.15 -29.33 3.35
N GLU A 305 0.20 -28.38 2.49
CA GLU A 305 1.48 -28.44 1.78
C GLU A 305 2.28 -27.17 2.08
N THR A 306 3.37 -27.40 2.82
CA THR A 306 4.49 -26.49 3.13
C THR A 306 4.18 -25.25 3.97
N GLY A 307 4.53 -25.31 5.27
CA GLY A 307 4.62 -24.14 6.17
C GLY A 307 3.55 -24.08 7.27
N SER A 308 2.28 -24.33 6.95
CA SER A 308 1.16 -24.17 7.90
C SER A 308 1.19 -25.15 9.08
N TYR A 309 1.80 -26.32 8.93
CA TYR A 309 1.91 -27.32 10.01
C TYR A 309 2.53 -26.74 11.29
N ARG A 310 3.47 -25.80 11.18
CA ARG A 310 4.15 -25.18 12.35
C ARG A 310 3.21 -24.40 13.26
N TYR A 311 2.12 -23.89 12.71
CA TYR A 311 1.14 -23.08 13.42
C TYR A 311 -0.07 -23.91 13.87
N MET A 312 -0.13 -25.19 13.49
CA MET A 312 -1.28 -26.06 13.73
C MET A 312 -1.40 -26.46 15.20
N ALA A 313 -2.61 -26.34 15.74
CA ALA A 313 -2.91 -26.77 17.11
C ALA A 313 -2.79 -28.31 17.28
N PRO A 314 -2.35 -28.81 18.45
CA PRO A 314 -2.17 -30.23 18.72
C PRO A 314 -3.37 -31.12 18.41
N GLU A 315 -4.57 -30.65 18.73
CA GLU A 315 -5.82 -31.37 18.50
C GLU A 315 -6.18 -31.49 17.02
N VAL A 316 -5.82 -30.49 16.21
CA VAL A 316 -6.01 -30.52 14.75
C VAL A 316 -5.06 -31.51 14.13
N PHE A 317 -3.78 -31.48 14.53
CA PHE A 317 -2.77 -32.44 14.07
C PHE A 317 -3.13 -33.88 14.44
N LYS A 318 -3.71 -34.10 15.63
CA LYS A 318 -4.16 -35.43 16.10
C LYS A 318 -5.54 -35.84 15.57
N HIS A 319 -6.13 -35.08 14.64
CA HIS A 319 -7.47 -35.33 14.08
C HIS A 319 -8.57 -35.50 15.15
N ARG A 320 -8.50 -34.73 16.24
CA ARG A 320 -9.50 -34.70 17.31
C ARG A 320 -10.55 -33.64 17.02
N LYS A 321 -11.67 -33.66 17.76
CA LYS A 321 -12.64 -32.56 17.75
C LYS A 321 -11.98 -31.28 18.26
N TYR A 322 -12.27 -30.17 17.60
CA TYR A 322 -11.72 -28.85 17.92
C TYR A 322 -12.79 -27.77 17.76
N ASP A 323 -12.53 -26.60 18.35
CA ASP A 323 -13.36 -25.41 18.25
C ASP A 323 -12.53 -24.21 17.76
N LYS A 324 -13.06 -22.99 17.90
CA LYS A 324 -12.37 -21.74 17.52
C LYS A 324 -11.10 -21.43 18.33
N LYS A 325 -10.78 -22.19 19.39
CA LYS A 325 -9.54 -22.00 20.18
C LYS A 325 -8.30 -22.50 19.46
N VAL A 326 -8.44 -23.17 18.32
CA VAL A 326 -7.30 -23.47 17.42
C VAL A 326 -6.69 -22.19 16.86
N ASP A 327 -7.48 -21.14 16.62
CA ASP A 327 -6.98 -19.86 16.13
C ASP A 327 -6.16 -19.12 17.19
N VAL A 328 -6.52 -19.29 18.47
CA VAL A 328 -5.73 -18.75 19.60
C VAL A 328 -4.35 -19.40 19.68
N PHE A 329 -4.27 -20.69 19.36
CA PHE A 329 -3.00 -21.40 19.28
C PHE A 329 -2.13 -20.88 18.12
N SER A 330 -2.71 -20.78 16.93
CA SER A 330 -2.03 -20.22 15.75
C SER A 330 -1.55 -18.79 15.99
N PHE A 331 -2.37 -17.97 16.64
CA PHE A 331 -2.02 -16.61 17.06
C PHE A 331 -0.75 -16.59 17.93
N ALA A 332 -0.63 -17.49 18.91
CA ALA A 332 0.55 -17.59 19.76
C ALA A 332 1.83 -17.92 18.97
N MET A 333 1.72 -18.83 17.99
CA MET A 333 2.83 -19.21 17.12
C MET A 333 3.27 -18.06 16.20
N ILE A 334 2.32 -17.28 15.69
CA ILE A 334 2.60 -16.06 14.91
C ILE A 334 3.25 -14.99 15.79
N LEU A 335 2.73 -14.78 17.01
CA LEU A 335 3.31 -13.83 17.97
C LEU A 335 4.74 -14.21 18.35
N TYR A 336 5.01 -15.50 18.59
CA TYR A 336 6.36 -16.00 18.78
C TYR A 336 7.26 -15.67 17.58
N GLN A 337 6.79 -15.93 16.36
CA GLN A 337 7.55 -15.66 15.14
C GLN A 337 7.87 -14.17 14.98
N MET A 338 6.90 -13.28 15.28
CA MET A 338 7.12 -11.83 15.23
C MET A 338 8.21 -11.36 16.20
N LEU A 339 8.27 -11.98 17.39
CA LEU A 339 9.22 -11.61 18.44
C LEU A 339 10.63 -12.19 18.23
N GLU A 340 10.73 -13.38 17.65
CA GLU A 340 12.00 -14.09 17.45
C GLU A 340 12.57 -13.90 16.03
N GLY A 341 11.74 -13.47 15.07
CA GLY A 341 12.10 -13.30 13.65
C GLY A 341 12.13 -14.60 12.86
N ASP A 342 12.34 -15.74 13.53
CA ASP A 342 12.37 -17.06 12.91
C ASP A 342 11.02 -17.80 13.03
N PRO A 343 10.65 -18.64 12.04
CA PRO A 343 9.52 -19.56 12.16
C PRO A 343 9.58 -20.41 13.44
N PRO A 344 8.42 -20.73 14.06
CA PRO A 344 8.38 -21.64 15.20
C PRO A 344 9.06 -22.97 14.86
N LEU A 345 10.01 -23.37 15.72
CA LEU A 345 10.79 -24.60 15.55
C LEU A 345 11.49 -24.67 14.17
N SER A 346 12.09 -23.56 13.71
CA SER A 346 12.74 -23.44 12.39
C SER A 346 13.75 -24.55 12.05
N ASN A 347 14.37 -25.17 13.06
CA ASN A 347 15.32 -26.28 12.90
C ASN A 347 14.67 -27.62 12.52
N TYR A 348 13.36 -27.75 12.62
CA TYR A 348 12.62 -28.97 12.26
C TYR A 348 11.91 -28.77 10.94
N GLU A 349 11.68 -29.84 10.18
CA GLU A 349 10.74 -29.79 9.05
C GLU A 349 9.31 -29.47 9.53
N PRO A 350 8.45 -28.81 8.74
CA PRO A 350 7.14 -28.34 9.21
C PRO A 350 6.26 -29.42 9.85
N TYR A 351 6.27 -30.64 9.29
CA TYR A 351 5.53 -31.77 9.84
C TYR A 351 6.12 -32.26 11.18
N GLU A 352 7.44 -32.34 11.28
CA GLU A 352 8.13 -32.74 12.51
C GLU A 352 7.94 -31.72 13.63
N ALA A 353 7.96 -30.43 13.29
CA ALA A 353 7.62 -29.35 14.22
C ALA A 353 6.21 -29.53 14.79
N ALA A 354 5.22 -29.82 13.95
CA ALA A 354 3.85 -30.07 14.39
C ALA A 354 3.74 -31.28 15.30
N LYS A 355 4.44 -32.38 14.97
CA LYS A 355 4.51 -33.58 15.81
C LYS A 355 5.14 -33.28 17.17
N TYR A 356 6.27 -32.57 17.20
CA TYR A 356 6.97 -32.19 18.42
C TYR A 356 6.08 -31.34 19.36
N VAL A 357 5.32 -30.42 18.78
CA VAL A 357 4.31 -29.61 19.49
C VAL A 357 3.14 -30.45 19.99
N ALA A 358 2.67 -31.40 19.17
CA ALA A 358 1.60 -32.32 19.51
C ALA A 358 1.99 -33.24 20.68
N ASP A 359 3.27 -33.54 20.85
CA ASP A 359 3.84 -34.30 21.98
C ASP A 359 4.02 -33.45 23.25
N GLY A 360 3.67 -32.15 23.21
CA GLY A 360 3.62 -31.27 24.39
C GLY A 360 4.76 -30.26 24.47
N HIS A 361 5.73 -30.31 23.55
CA HIS A 361 6.84 -29.36 23.53
C HIS A 361 6.41 -28.01 22.95
N ARG A 362 7.15 -26.95 23.27
CA ARG A 362 6.88 -25.59 22.79
C ARG A 362 8.16 -24.89 22.35
N PRO A 363 8.08 -23.91 21.42
CA PRO A 363 9.21 -23.07 21.08
C PRO A 363 9.78 -22.34 22.32
N ILE A 364 11.10 -22.18 22.37
CA ILE A 364 11.80 -21.53 23.48
C ILE A 364 12.20 -20.13 23.03
N PHE A 365 11.81 -19.11 23.79
CA PHE A 365 12.24 -17.72 23.57
C PHE A 365 13.75 -17.58 23.79
N ARG A 366 14.50 -17.07 22.81
CA ARG A 366 15.97 -16.95 22.90
C ARG A 366 16.38 -15.80 23.81
N SER A 367 15.67 -14.68 23.77
CA SER A 367 15.97 -13.51 24.62
C SER A 367 15.20 -13.54 25.94
N LYS A 368 15.90 -13.24 27.03
CA LYS A 368 15.29 -13.01 28.35
C LYS A 368 14.75 -11.57 28.51
N SER A 369 15.05 -10.69 27.57
CA SER A 369 14.71 -9.25 27.63
C SER A 369 13.28 -8.92 27.19
N TYR A 370 12.49 -9.91 26.76
CA TYR A 370 11.07 -9.67 26.46
C TYR A 370 10.27 -9.45 27.74
N LEU A 371 9.24 -8.59 27.64
CA LEU A 371 8.29 -8.34 28.72
C LEU A 371 7.71 -9.68 29.23
N PRO A 372 7.92 -10.04 30.52
CA PRO A 372 7.46 -11.31 31.08
C PRO A 372 5.96 -11.55 30.85
N GLU A 373 5.17 -10.46 30.88
CA GLU A 373 3.73 -10.47 30.65
C GLU A 373 3.34 -10.96 29.25
N LEU A 374 4.13 -10.59 28.23
CA LEU A 374 3.90 -11.00 26.84
C LEU A 374 4.26 -12.48 26.61
N ARG A 375 5.33 -12.95 27.28
CA ARG A 375 5.71 -14.36 27.25
C ARG A 375 4.69 -15.24 27.97
N ASP A 376 4.17 -14.78 29.10
CA ASP A 376 3.10 -15.46 29.83
C ASP A 376 1.82 -15.53 28.99
N LEU A 377 1.41 -14.41 28.37
CA LEU A 377 0.26 -14.40 27.46
C LEU A 377 0.44 -15.39 26.30
N THR A 378 1.60 -15.36 25.63
CA THR A 378 1.91 -16.30 24.54
C THR A 378 1.85 -17.75 25.03
N SER A 379 2.35 -17.99 26.25
CA SER A 379 2.38 -19.32 26.85
C SER A 379 0.99 -19.88 27.17
N GLN A 380 0.06 -19.02 27.60
CA GLN A 380 -1.32 -19.39 27.82
C GLN A 380 -2.07 -19.62 26.50
N CYS A 381 -1.81 -18.81 25.48
CA CYS A 381 -2.44 -18.94 24.16
C CYS A 381 -2.12 -20.27 23.46
N TRP A 382 -0.90 -20.82 23.62
CA TRP A 382 -0.54 -22.12 23.06
C TRP A 382 -0.66 -23.30 24.05
N ALA A 383 -1.48 -23.17 25.10
CA ALA A 383 -1.69 -24.26 26.06
C ALA A 383 -2.14 -25.56 25.37
N ALA A 384 -1.68 -26.71 25.88
CA ALA A 384 -2.03 -28.02 25.32
C ALA A 384 -3.53 -28.31 25.45
N ASP A 385 -4.12 -27.96 26.60
CA ASP A 385 -5.57 -27.98 26.80
C ASP A 385 -6.20 -26.73 26.18
N MET A 386 -7.16 -26.94 25.26
CA MET A 386 -7.91 -25.88 24.59
C MET A 386 -8.70 -25.01 25.57
N ASN A 387 -9.15 -25.57 26.70
CA ASN A 387 -9.96 -24.86 27.69
C ASN A 387 -9.14 -23.84 28.50
N GLN A 388 -7.83 -24.04 28.58
CA GLN A 388 -6.91 -23.11 29.26
C GLN A 388 -6.54 -21.92 28.39
N ARG A 389 -6.82 -21.99 27.08
CA ARG A 389 -6.51 -20.88 26.16
C ARG A 389 -7.48 -19.73 26.40
N PRO A 390 -7.03 -18.47 26.50
CA PRO A 390 -7.89 -17.31 26.70
C PRO A 390 -8.82 -17.07 25.50
N SER A 391 -9.86 -16.25 25.65
CA SER A 391 -10.62 -15.76 24.50
C SER A 391 -9.87 -14.61 23.81
N PHE A 392 -10.14 -14.34 22.53
CA PHE A 392 -9.53 -13.18 21.86
C PHE A 392 -9.88 -11.85 22.55
N LEU A 393 -11.04 -11.75 23.20
CA LEU A 393 -11.40 -10.57 23.98
C LEU A 393 -10.47 -10.39 25.19
N ASP A 394 -10.11 -11.48 25.87
CA ASP A 394 -9.16 -11.44 26.99
C ASP A 394 -7.74 -11.16 26.51
N ILE A 395 -7.36 -11.72 25.35
CA ILE A 395 -6.08 -11.45 24.70
C ILE A 395 -5.94 -9.96 24.39
N LEU A 396 -6.98 -9.33 23.82
CA LEU A 396 -6.97 -7.89 23.54
C LEU A 396 -6.75 -7.06 24.79
N LYS A 397 -7.55 -7.28 25.85
CA LYS A 397 -7.42 -6.55 27.12
C LYS A 397 -6.01 -6.66 27.69
N ARG A 398 -5.41 -7.85 27.61
CA ARG A 398 -4.04 -8.09 28.09
C ARG A 398 -3.00 -7.40 27.23
N LEU A 399 -3.11 -7.46 25.90
CA LEU A 399 -2.19 -6.78 24.99
C LEU A 399 -2.27 -5.26 25.13
N GLU A 400 -3.46 -4.68 25.35
CA GLU A 400 -3.64 -3.25 25.59
C GLU A 400 -2.95 -2.82 26.88
N LYS A 401 -3.10 -3.58 27.97
CA LYS A 401 -2.38 -3.34 29.22
C LYS A 401 -0.86 -3.46 29.06
N ILE A 402 -0.39 -4.47 28.31
CA ILE A 402 1.05 -4.64 28.05
C ILE A 402 1.57 -3.45 27.22
N LYS A 403 0.79 -2.95 26.26
CA LYS A 403 1.14 -1.81 25.41
C LYS A 403 1.40 -0.54 26.21
N GLU A 404 0.63 -0.29 27.27
CA GLU A 404 0.82 0.86 28.17
C GLU A 404 2.15 0.81 28.93
N ASN A 405 2.69 -0.40 29.16
CA ASN A 405 3.92 -0.63 29.91
C ASN A 405 5.17 -0.75 29.02
N VAL A 406 5.02 -0.61 27.69
CA VAL A 406 6.14 -0.69 26.76
C VAL A 406 6.73 0.72 26.60
N PRO A 407 8.04 0.91 26.89
CA PRO A 407 8.69 2.23 26.80
C PRO A 407 8.78 2.79 25.38
#